data_AF-A0A934XQK3-F1
#
_entry.id   AF-A0A934XQK3-F1
#
_cell.length_a   1.000
_cell.length_b   1.000
_cell.length_c   1.000
_cell.angle_alpha   90.00
_cell.angle_beta   90.00
_cell.angle_gamma   90.00
#
_symmetry.space_group_name_H-M   'P 1'
#
loop_
_entity.id
_entity.type
_entity.pdbx_description
1 polymer ?
#
loop_
_entity_poly.entity_id
_entity_poly.type
_entity_poly.pdbx_seq_one_letter_code
_entity_poly.pdbx_strand_id
1 'polypeptide(L)'
;MPPTATPTRTPTPTSVPGSPVLTFFTANGFTVASVNYSGFTPGVTYRLKVFRSVDTTVSVGDMGLGFVDFVSATSSGVFNFPIGDGNNFPLGAGINFPTTDPGFDYYLLAQLRESPSTAVFYGIYHLPASPVFVHGGAALADRVTVLTVSTAEIADGVRVKLGNPSFTYATGDVTGINIHTYAGNEFISAVSLAAPIALTVYAGDGNDTVITGSGADIIRGGAGSDVLNGQGGADSITGDAGNDTLYAGGGCSGDGAVDRLDGGADTDTAYHVGAGDRLFNIETIIGC
;
A
#
# COMPACT_ATOMS: atom_id res chain seq x y z
N MET A 1 -18.72 2.93 29.81
CA MET A 1 -17.50 3.56 29.25
C MET A 1 -17.01 2.65 28.15
N PRO A 2 -16.79 3.12 26.92
CA PRO A 2 -16.03 2.32 25.97
C PRO A 2 -14.57 2.24 26.47
N PRO A 3 -13.88 1.13 26.22
CA PRO A 3 -12.50 0.95 26.66
C PRO A 3 -11.60 1.98 25.99
N THR A 4 -10.79 2.68 26.79
CA THR A 4 -9.69 3.52 26.32
C THR A 4 -8.66 2.61 25.65
N ALA A 5 -8.68 2.54 24.33
CA ALA A 5 -7.64 1.84 23.58
C ALA A 5 -6.31 2.61 23.77
N THR A 6 -5.39 2.03 24.52
CA THR A 6 -4.01 2.51 24.60
C THR A 6 -3.35 2.22 23.25
N PRO A 7 -2.81 3.22 22.53
CA PRO A 7 -2.12 2.96 21.26
C PRO A 7 -0.91 2.04 21.50
N THR A 8 -0.93 0.87 20.88
CA THR A 8 0.18 -0.09 20.93
C THR A 8 1.39 0.47 20.17
N ARG A 9 2.59 0.25 20.71
CA ARG A 9 3.85 0.92 20.33
C ARG A 9 4.16 0.81 18.83
N THR A 10 4.48 1.98 18.25
CA THR A 10 4.71 2.24 16.83
C THR A 10 6.05 1.69 16.31
N PRO A 11 6.10 1.09 15.09
CA PRO A 11 7.32 0.55 14.51
C PRO A 11 8.35 1.60 14.12
N THR A 12 9.64 1.24 14.18
CA THR A 12 10.77 2.10 13.80
C THR A 12 11.25 1.77 12.38
N PRO A 13 11.08 2.66 11.37
CA PRO A 13 11.63 2.51 10.04
C PRO A 13 13.08 3.05 9.95
N THR A 14 13.85 2.45 9.06
CA THR A 14 15.20 2.89 8.62
C THR A 14 15.08 3.67 7.29
N SER A 15 15.87 4.72 7.04
CA SER A 15 15.79 5.61 5.84
C SER A 15 17.04 5.56 4.93
N VAL A 16 16.94 5.71 3.59
CA VAL A 16 18.11 6.05 2.69
C VAL A 16 18.43 7.55 2.80
N PRO A 17 19.70 7.95 2.57
CA PRO A 17 20.04 9.32 2.22
C PRO A 17 19.59 9.72 0.80
N GLY A 18 18.92 10.88 0.65
CA GLY A 18 18.90 11.66 -0.61
C GLY A 18 17.55 11.95 -1.27
N SER A 19 16.48 11.21 -0.96
CA SER A 19 15.11 11.54 -1.42
C SER A 19 14.26 12.02 -0.25
N PRO A 20 13.35 13.00 -0.44
CA PRO A 20 12.42 13.42 0.60
C PRO A 20 11.49 12.26 0.99
N VAL A 21 11.68 11.73 2.20
CA VAL A 21 10.89 10.66 2.80
C VAL A 21 10.28 11.17 4.10
N LEU A 22 9.01 10.85 4.31
CA LEU A 22 8.33 11.08 5.56
C LEU A 22 8.08 9.71 6.22
N THR A 23 8.44 9.54 7.48
CA THR A 23 8.67 8.20 8.07
C THR A 23 7.72 7.82 9.21
N PHE A 24 6.99 8.77 9.79
CA PHE A 24 6.12 8.50 10.93
C PHE A 24 4.88 9.39 10.92
N PHE A 25 3.79 8.92 11.53
CA PHE A 25 2.64 9.73 11.88
C PHE A 25 2.14 9.33 13.26
N THR A 26 2.04 10.29 14.18
CA THR A 26 1.44 10.08 15.50
C THR A 26 0.44 11.18 15.78
N ALA A 27 -0.84 10.83 15.94
CA ALA A 27 -1.89 11.75 16.37
C ALA A 27 -2.11 11.64 17.88
N ASN A 28 -1.83 12.70 18.63
CA ASN A 28 -2.03 12.74 20.07
C ASN A 28 -3.47 13.16 20.40
N GLY A 29 -4.39 12.19 20.49
CA GLY A 29 -5.79 12.45 20.85
C GLY A 29 -6.48 13.45 19.92
N PHE A 30 -6.23 13.35 18.60
CA PHE A 30 -6.80 14.19 17.54
C PHE A 30 -6.44 15.69 17.57
N THR A 31 -5.40 16.11 18.31
CA THR A 31 -5.04 17.56 18.39
C THR A 31 -3.80 17.94 17.60
N VAL A 32 -2.78 17.06 17.57
CA VAL A 32 -1.52 17.31 16.89
C VAL A 32 -1.05 16.01 16.25
N ALA A 33 -0.65 16.09 14.99
CA ALA A 33 0.15 15.08 14.33
C ALA A 33 1.59 15.49 14.17
N SER A 34 2.47 14.50 14.19
CA SER A 34 3.89 14.65 13.95
C SER A 34 4.29 13.77 12.79
N VAL A 35 5.10 14.31 11.88
CA VAL A 35 5.71 13.57 10.80
C VAL A 35 7.22 13.76 10.81
N ASN A 36 7.95 12.65 10.88
CA ASN A 36 9.40 12.67 10.70
C ASN A 36 9.72 12.77 9.22
N TYR A 37 10.68 13.61 8.84
CA TYR A 37 11.12 13.80 7.45
C TYR A 37 12.62 13.60 7.30
N SER A 38 13.08 13.18 6.12
CA SER A 38 14.49 13.02 5.75
C SER A 38 14.70 13.19 4.26
N GLY A 39 15.85 13.73 3.82
CA GLY A 39 16.14 13.97 2.39
C GLY A 39 15.39 15.15 1.77
N PHE A 40 14.82 16.04 2.58
CA PHE A 40 14.18 17.27 2.12
C PHE A 40 15.24 18.35 1.82
N THR A 41 14.93 19.27 0.90
CA THR A 41 15.79 20.41 0.60
C THR A 41 15.46 21.55 1.56
N PRO A 42 16.40 21.97 2.43
CA PRO A 42 16.15 23.05 3.38
C PRO A 42 15.67 24.33 2.67
N GLY A 43 14.65 24.98 3.22
CA GLY A 43 14.09 26.23 2.68
C GLY A 43 13.09 26.05 1.52
N VAL A 44 12.88 24.83 1.02
CA VAL A 44 11.82 24.52 0.04
C VAL A 44 10.49 24.30 0.75
N THR A 45 9.40 24.77 0.14
CA THR A 45 8.04 24.53 0.64
C THR A 45 7.48 23.24 0.04
N TYR A 46 7.05 22.35 0.93
CA TYR A 46 6.40 21.09 0.61
C TYR A 46 4.94 21.16 1.07
N ARG A 47 4.06 20.47 0.36
CA ARG A 47 2.65 20.32 0.68
C ARG A 47 2.40 18.90 1.16
N LEU A 48 1.97 18.75 2.40
CA LEU A 48 1.45 17.50 2.94
C LEU A 48 -0.08 17.48 2.77
N LYS A 49 -0.60 16.57 1.96
CA LYS A 49 -2.03 16.28 1.80
C LYS A 49 -2.39 15.05 2.64
N VAL A 50 -3.59 15.02 3.17
CA VAL A 50 -4.13 13.87 3.91
C VAL A 50 -5.40 13.41 3.23
N PHE A 51 -5.51 12.12 3.05
CA PHE A 51 -6.65 11.48 2.45
C PHE A 51 -7.26 10.49 3.43
N ARG A 52 -8.58 10.42 3.41
CA ARG A 52 -9.34 9.37 4.05
C ARG A 52 -9.74 8.37 2.98
N SER A 53 -9.38 7.10 3.20
CA SER A 53 -9.88 6.00 2.38
C SER A 53 -11.36 5.82 2.66
N VAL A 54 -12.19 5.79 1.63
CA VAL A 54 -13.64 5.55 1.76
C VAL A 54 -14.06 4.15 1.34
N ASP A 55 -13.14 3.37 0.79
CA ASP A 55 -13.36 1.99 0.35
C ASP A 55 -12.21 1.05 0.78
N THR A 56 -12.44 -0.25 0.58
CA THR A 56 -11.47 -1.35 0.79
C THR A 56 -10.59 -1.61 -0.44
N THR A 57 -10.83 -0.91 -1.53
CA THR A 57 -10.18 -1.05 -2.84
C THR A 57 -10.14 0.33 -3.47
N VAL A 58 -8.97 0.98 -3.56
CA VAL A 58 -8.89 2.41 -3.89
C VAL A 58 -9.51 2.67 -5.26
N SER A 59 -10.75 3.13 -5.23
CA SER A 59 -11.46 3.62 -6.39
C SER A 59 -11.68 5.11 -6.23
N VAL A 60 -11.91 5.75 -7.37
CA VAL A 60 -12.32 7.14 -7.52
C VAL A 60 -13.33 7.53 -6.42
N GLY A 61 -12.92 8.29 -5.41
CA GLY A 61 -13.80 8.60 -4.26
C GLY A 61 -13.11 9.00 -2.96
N ASP A 62 -11.80 8.74 -2.83
CA ASP A 62 -11.05 9.14 -1.64
C ASP A 62 -11.19 10.62 -1.29
N MET A 63 -11.55 10.87 -0.03
CA MET A 63 -11.82 12.22 0.45
C MET A 63 -10.51 12.85 0.91
N GLY A 64 -10.03 13.84 0.15
CA GLY A 64 -8.98 14.75 0.62
C GLY A 64 -9.48 15.52 1.85
N LEU A 65 -8.88 15.25 3.01
CA LEU A 65 -9.23 15.92 4.28
C LEU A 65 -8.66 17.33 4.38
N GLY A 66 -7.61 17.60 3.60
CA GLY A 66 -6.95 18.89 3.57
C GLY A 66 -5.47 18.78 3.26
N PHE A 67 -4.77 19.89 3.43
CA PHE A 67 -3.32 19.95 3.28
C PHE A 67 -2.71 20.92 4.29
N VAL A 68 -1.43 20.72 4.58
CA VAL A 68 -0.57 21.63 5.34
C VAL A 68 0.70 21.85 4.53
N ASP A 69 1.03 23.12 4.29
CA ASP A 69 2.31 23.47 3.67
C ASP A 69 3.37 23.59 4.79
N PHE A 70 4.57 23.05 4.57
CA PHE A 70 5.68 23.18 5.50
C PHE A 70 6.99 23.47 4.78
N VAL A 71 7.84 24.25 5.45
CA VAL A 71 9.20 24.54 4.99
C VAL A 71 10.15 23.73 5.86
N SER A 72 10.87 22.79 5.26
CA SER A 72 11.87 22.01 6.01
C SER A 72 13.04 22.93 6.38
N ALA A 73 13.31 23.10 7.68
CA ALA A 73 14.44 23.89 8.16
C ALA A 73 15.78 23.16 7.96
N THR A 74 15.74 21.83 7.92
CA THR A 74 16.88 20.91 7.80
C THR A 74 16.58 19.88 6.71
N SER A 75 17.56 19.04 6.37
CA SER A 75 17.31 17.93 5.44
C SER A 75 16.55 16.77 6.10
N SER A 76 16.56 16.69 7.42
CA SER A 76 15.76 15.76 8.22
C SER A 76 15.30 16.38 9.53
N GLY A 77 14.14 15.98 10.03
CA GLY A 77 13.57 16.54 11.26
C GLY A 77 12.18 16.01 11.55
N VAL A 78 11.46 16.69 12.45
CA VAL A 78 10.07 16.41 12.79
C VAL A 78 9.24 17.64 12.41
N PHE A 79 8.16 17.43 11.67
CA PHE A 79 7.18 18.44 11.37
C PHE A 79 5.89 18.14 12.13
N ASN A 80 5.47 19.09 12.98
CA ASN A 80 4.22 18.98 13.71
C ASN A 80 3.16 19.85 13.03
N PHE A 81 1.95 19.32 12.89
CA PHE A 81 0.82 20.06 12.37
C PHE A 81 -0.44 19.77 13.19
N PRO A 82 -1.33 20.75 13.34
CA PRO A 82 -2.54 20.56 14.11
C PRO A 82 -3.53 19.67 13.35
N ILE A 83 -4.21 18.83 14.10
CA ILE A 83 -5.36 18.04 13.70
C ILE A 83 -6.56 18.55 14.49
N GLY A 84 -7.74 18.55 13.88
CA GLY A 84 -8.95 19.07 14.50
C GLY A 84 -10.17 18.25 14.11
N ASP A 85 -11.18 18.31 14.97
CA ASP A 85 -12.42 17.55 14.92
C ASP A 85 -13.52 18.37 14.21
N GLY A 86 -13.30 18.71 12.94
CA GLY A 86 -14.33 19.41 12.14
C GLY A 86 -14.48 20.91 12.45
N ASN A 87 -13.57 21.52 13.21
CA ASN A 87 -13.55 22.97 13.43
C ASN A 87 -12.57 23.67 12.47
N ASN A 88 -13.05 24.01 11.27
CA ASN A 88 -12.46 24.86 10.22
C ASN A 88 -11.12 25.54 10.57
N PHE A 89 -10.00 24.82 10.40
CA PHE A 89 -8.72 25.50 10.21
C PHE A 89 -8.79 26.39 8.95
N PRO A 90 -8.14 27.57 8.95
CA PRO A 90 -7.82 28.26 7.71
C PRO A 90 -7.14 27.29 6.72
N LEU A 91 -7.37 27.44 5.41
CA LEU A 91 -6.71 26.65 4.36
C LEU A 91 -5.19 26.60 4.60
N GLY A 92 -4.65 25.40 4.76
CA GLY A 92 -3.21 25.18 5.01
C GLY A 92 -2.77 25.24 6.47
N ALA A 93 -3.66 25.55 7.42
CA ALA A 93 -3.31 25.72 8.84
C ALA A 93 -3.50 24.45 9.69
N GLY A 94 -4.08 23.38 9.15
CA GLY A 94 -4.32 22.11 9.83
C GLY A 94 -5.13 21.14 8.95
N ILE A 95 -5.31 19.92 9.43
CA ILE A 95 -6.13 18.90 8.76
C ILE A 95 -7.32 18.53 9.63
N ASN A 96 -8.52 18.61 9.05
CA ASN A 96 -9.76 18.27 9.74
C ASN A 96 -10.07 16.77 9.58
N PHE A 97 -10.11 16.05 10.69
CA PHE A 97 -10.57 14.67 10.75
C PHE A 97 -12.05 14.67 11.15
N PRO A 98 -12.88 13.76 10.63
CA PRO A 98 -14.29 13.64 11.03
C PRO A 98 -14.41 13.33 12.53
N THR A 99 -15.31 14.03 13.24
CA THR A 99 -15.53 13.95 14.71
C THR A 99 -16.06 12.60 15.21
N THR A 100 -16.62 11.80 14.31
CA THR A 100 -17.14 10.46 14.60
C THR A 100 -16.33 9.50 13.74
N ASP A 101 -15.38 8.81 14.37
CA ASP A 101 -14.51 7.83 13.76
C ASP A 101 -15.23 6.47 13.65
N PRO A 102 -15.76 6.09 12.48
CA PRO A 102 -16.50 4.86 12.28
C PRO A 102 -15.57 3.68 11.95
N GLY A 103 -14.24 3.83 12.09
CA GLY A 103 -13.26 2.84 11.67
C GLY A 103 -12.80 3.03 10.22
N PHE A 104 -12.48 4.27 9.82
CA PHE A 104 -11.91 4.55 8.49
C PHE A 104 -10.39 4.74 8.56
N ASP A 105 -9.69 4.27 7.53
CA ASP A 105 -8.23 4.41 7.40
C ASP A 105 -7.84 5.76 6.79
N TYR A 106 -6.68 6.28 7.21
CA TYR A 106 -6.13 7.56 6.76
C TYR A 106 -4.71 7.38 6.22
N TYR A 107 -4.42 7.99 5.07
CA TYR A 107 -3.08 8.00 4.48
C TYR A 107 -2.62 9.42 4.16
N LEU A 108 -1.30 9.59 4.11
CA LEU A 108 -0.63 10.87 3.87
C LEU A 108 0.00 10.86 2.49
N LEU A 109 0.03 12.01 1.82
CA LEU A 109 0.70 12.24 0.54
C LEU A 109 1.46 13.56 0.62
N ALA A 110 2.79 13.57 0.46
CA ALA A 110 3.54 14.82 0.33
C ALA A 110 3.86 15.13 -1.13
N GLN A 111 3.89 16.40 -1.49
CA GLN A 111 4.17 16.87 -2.85
C GLN A 111 4.94 18.19 -2.78
N LEU A 112 5.81 18.46 -3.75
CA LEU A 112 6.42 19.79 -3.89
C LEU A 112 5.34 20.81 -4.26
N ARG A 113 5.37 22.00 -3.65
CA ARG A 113 4.34 23.02 -3.88
C ARG A 113 4.37 23.61 -5.29
N GLU A 114 5.55 23.66 -5.93
CA GLU A 114 5.77 24.34 -7.22
C GLU A 114 6.22 23.42 -8.37
N SER A 115 6.21 22.10 -8.18
CA SER A 115 6.49 21.14 -9.24
C SER A 115 5.49 19.98 -9.19
N PRO A 116 4.99 19.46 -10.33
CA PRO A 116 4.21 18.22 -10.38
C PRO A 116 5.04 16.98 -10.00
N SER A 117 6.33 17.13 -9.68
CA SER A 117 7.18 16.08 -9.11
C SER A 117 6.66 15.65 -7.72
N THR A 118 5.82 14.63 -7.71
CA THR A 118 5.27 13.96 -6.54
C THR A 118 6.37 13.28 -5.72
N ALA A 119 6.64 13.78 -4.52
CA ALA A 119 7.43 13.07 -3.50
C ALA A 119 6.47 12.19 -2.67
N VAL A 120 6.08 11.04 -3.21
CA VAL A 120 5.08 10.18 -2.58
C VAL A 120 5.54 9.68 -1.21
N PHE A 121 4.59 9.71 -0.27
CA PHE A 121 4.80 9.42 1.15
C PHE A 121 4.59 7.92 1.42
N TYR A 122 5.37 7.37 2.34
CA TYR A 122 5.19 6.04 2.92
C TYR A 122 4.97 6.15 4.44
N GLY A 123 3.74 6.01 4.90
CA GLY A 123 3.44 5.90 6.32
C GLY A 123 1.99 5.53 6.55
N ILE A 124 1.82 4.56 7.43
CA ILE A 124 0.62 3.75 7.55
C ILE A 124 0.09 4.08 8.95
N TYR A 125 -1.02 4.81 9.02
CA TYR A 125 -1.81 4.76 10.23
C TYR A 125 -2.55 3.43 10.20
N HIS A 126 -2.16 2.50 11.07
CA HIS A 126 -2.79 1.19 11.19
C HIS A 126 -3.38 1.08 12.59
N LEU A 127 -4.71 0.99 12.65
CA LEU A 127 -5.40 0.54 13.85
C LEU A 127 -5.14 -0.97 13.99
N PRO A 128 -4.83 -1.48 15.18
CA PRO A 128 -4.73 -2.92 15.40
C PRO A 128 -5.98 -3.64 14.86
N ALA A 129 -5.79 -4.80 14.21
CA ALA A 129 -6.84 -5.57 13.55
C ALA A 129 -7.48 -4.88 12.33
N SER A 130 -6.70 -4.12 11.56
CA SER A 130 -7.10 -3.49 10.29
C SER A 130 -6.15 -3.89 9.15
N PRO A 131 -6.47 -3.65 7.87
CA PRO A 131 -5.51 -3.90 6.81
C PRO A 131 -4.34 -2.90 6.84
N VAL A 132 -3.22 -3.29 6.26
CA VAL A 132 -2.05 -2.43 6.03
C VAL A 132 -2.13 -1.86 4.63
N PHE A 133 -2.00 -0.54 4.46
CA PHE A 133 -2.07 0.10 3.14
C PHE A 133 -0.70 0.52 2.64
N VAL A 134 -0.41 0.30 1.36
CA VAL A 134 0.84 0.61 0.68
C VAL A 134 0.50 1.37 -0.60
N HIS A 135 1.07 2.55 -0.78
CA HIS A 135 0.79 3.39 -1.97
C HIS A 135 2.08 3.74 -2.69
N GLY A 136 2.25 3.29 -3.93
CA GLY A 136 3.38 3.60 -4.79
C GLY A 136 3.44 5.05 -5.26
N GLY A 137 4.60 5.44 -5.80
CA GLY A 137 4.83 6.69 -6.50
C GLY A 137 4.19 6.74 -7.90
N ALA A 138 3.94 7.95 -8.42
CA ALA A 138 3.32 8.15 -9.73
C ALA A 138 4.31 8.26 -10.92
N ALA A 139 5.60 7.98 -10.73
CA ALA A 139 6.61 8.32 -11.76
C ALA A 139 7.84 7.40 -11.82
N LEU A 140 7.89 6.29 -11.09
CA LEU A 140 9.03 5.37 -11.07
C LEU A 140 8.53 3.95 -10.79
N ALA A 141 9.23 2.97 -11.38
CA ALA A 141 9.13 1.56 -11.04
C ALA A 141 9.25 1.36 -9.52
N ASP A 142 8.14 1.05 -8.86
CA ASP A 142 8.12 0.80 -7.43
C ASP A 142 8.51 -0.64 -7.11
N ARG A 143 9.14 -0.83 -5.94
CA ARG A 143 9.50 -2.15 -5.43
C ARG A 143 8.91 -2.37 -4.05
N VAL A 144 7.81 -3.11 -4.00
CA VAL A 144 7.14 -3.56 -2.78
C VAL A 144 7.60 -4.97 -2.44
N THR A 145 8.05 -5.19 -1.21
CA THR A 145 8.28 -6.54 -0.69
C THR A 145 7.62 -6.72 0.66
N VAL A 146 6.90 -7.83 0.82
CA VAL A 146 6.27 -8.23 2.07
C VAL A 146 6.91 -9.54 2.51
N LEU A 147 7.38 -9.59 3.76
CA LEU A 147 8.06 -10.77 4.28
C LEU A 147 7.79 -10.97 5.77
N THR A 148 7.86 -12.23 6.21
CA THR A 148 7.90 -12.55 7.64
C THR A 148 9.25 -12.16 8.22
N VAL A 149 9.24 -11.59 9.43
CA VAL A 149 10.45 -11.26 10.17
C VAL A 149 10.25 -11.43 11.68
N SER A 150 11.32 -11.79 12.37
CA SER A 150 11.43 -11.66 13.82
C SER A 150 12.40 -10.53 14.18
N THR A 151 12.05 -9.67 15.12
CA THR A 151 12.92 -8.65 15.70
C THR A 151 13.07 -8.88 17.20
N ALA A 152 13.88 -8.06 17.87
CA ALA A 152 13.97 -8.08 19.33
C ALA A 152 12.64 -7.70 20.02
N GLU A 153 11.75 -6.98 19.33
CA GLU A 153 10.49 -6.47 19.87
C GLU A 153 9.26 -7.25 19.37
N ILE A 154 9.35 -7.91 18.21
CA ILE A 154 8.25 -8.61 17.54
C ILE A 154 8.74 -10.01 17.15
N ALA A 155 8.26 -11.04 17.85
CA ALA A 155 8.70 -12.42 17.60
C ALA A 155 8.17 -12.97 16.26
N ASP A 156 6.93 -12.62 15.91
CA ASP A 156 6.28 -12.96 14.65
C ASP A 156 5.72 -11.67 14.05
N GLY A 157 6.36 -11.22 12.97
CA GLY A 157 6.04 -9.95 12.36
C GLY A 157 5.97 -9.99 10.84
N VAL A 158 5.18 -9.07 10.32
CA VAL A 158 5.02 -8.77 8.90
C VAL A 158 5.82 -7.51 8.62
N ARG A 159 6.84 -7.62 7.76
CA ARG A 159 7.58 -6.46 7.28
C ARG A 159 7.17 -6.11 5.86
N VAL A 160 6.66 -4.91 5.70
CA VAL A 160 6.38 -4.29 4.40
C VAL A 160 7.50 -3.32 4.08
N LYS A 161 8.14 -3.50 2.92
CA LYS A 161 9.15 -2.58 2.38
C LYS A 161 8.65 -2.00 1.08
N LEU A 162 8.86 -0.71 0.89
CA LEU A 162 8.67 -0.07 -0.40
C LEU A 162 9.86 0.86 -0.63
N GLY A 163 10.80 0.39 -1.46
CA GLY A 163 12.14 0.96 -1.49
C GLY A 163 12.86 0.77 -0.15
N ASN A 164 13.23 1.87 0.53
CA ASN A 164 14.03 1.82 1.76
C ASN A 164 13.35 2.23 3.08
N PRO A 165 12.16 2.86 3.15
CA PRO A 165 11.38 2.69 4.36
C PRO A 165 10.86 1.24 4.43
N SER A 166 10.97 0.65 5.62
CA SER A 166 10.32 -0.61 5.95
C SER A 166 9.57 -0.50 7.27
N PHE A 167 8.37 -1.04 7.32
CA PHE A 167 7.51 -1.05 8.49
C PHE A 167 7.30 -2.48 8.94
N THR A 168 7.38 -2.75 10.24
CA THR A 168 7.18 -4.08 10.81
C THR A 168 5.99 -4.08 11.75
N TYR A 169 5.02 -4.95 11.53
CA TYR A 169 3.82 -5.11 12.35
C TYR A 169 3.86 -6.47 13.03
N ALA A 170 3.19 -6.65 14.18
CA ALA A 170 2.95 -7.99 14.68
C ALA A 170 1.97 -8.69 13.75
N THR A 171 2.21 -9.97 13.43
CA THR A 171 1.38 -10.70 12.45
C THR A 171 -0.10 -10.73 12.86
N GLY A 172 -0.40 -10.85 14.15
CA GLY A 172 -1.78 -10.86 14.66
C GLY A 172 -2.52 -9.53 14.55
N ASP A 173 -1.84 -8.42 14.27
CA ASP A 173 -2.47 -7.11 14.08
C ASP A 173 -2.85 -6.86 12.62
N VAL A 174 -2.28 -7.61 11.67
CA VAL A 174 -2.48 -7.43 10.23
C VAL A 174 -3.60 -8.33 9.72
N THR A 175 -4.75 -7.74 9.34
CA THR A 175 -5.88 -8.51 8.78
C THR A 175 -5.84 -8.65 7.26
N GLY A 176 -4.98 -7.88 6.59
CA GLY A 176 -4.82 -7.84 5.14
C GLY A 176 -3.79 -6.80 4.74
N ILE A 177 -3.38 -6.78 3.47
CA ILE A 177 -2.44 -5.78 2.94
C ILE A 177 -2.96 -5.25 1.60
N ASN A 178 -3.32 -3.98 1.54
CA ASN A 178 -3.74 -3.31 0.31
C ASN A 178 -2.55 -2.57 -0.29
N ILE A 179 -2.21 -2.86 -1.54
CA ILE A 179 -1.09 -2.29 -2.28
C ILE A 179 -1.64 -1.66 -3.54
N HIS A 180 -1.50 -0.34 -3.67
CA HIS A 180 -1.87 0.38 -4.88
C HIS A 180 -0.68 1.16 -5.37
N THR A 181 -0.13 0.76 -6.50
CA THR A 181 0.86 1.53 -7.25
C THR A 181 0.15 2.29 -8.38
N TYR A 182 0.89 2.95 -9.26
CA TYR A 182 0.29 3.88 -10.23
C TYR A 182 0.83 3.71 -11.63
N ALA A 183 2.01 4.25 -11.92
CA ALA A 183 2.53 4.26 -13.26
C ALA A 183 4.02 3.95 -13.21
N GLY A 184 4.47 3.06 -14.07
CA GLY A 184 5.81 2.51 -14.05
C GLY A 184 5.78 1.00 -14.25
N ASN A 185 6.95 0.36 -14.24
CA ASN A 185 7.01 -1.10 -14.25
C ASN A 185 7.29 -1.57 -12.83
N GLU A 186 6.24 -1.99 -12.13
CA GLU A 186 6.26 -2.27 -10.72
C GLU A 186 6.73 -3.70 -10.41
N PHE A 187 7.31 -3.86 -9.22
CA PHE A 187 7.64 -5.16 -8.68
C PHE A 187 7.07 -5.30 -7.27
N ILE A 188 6.08 -6.17 -7.12
CA ILE A 188 5.37 -6.44 -5.87
C ILE A 188 5.58 -7.93 -5.54
N SER A 189 6.15 -8.22 -4.38
CA SER A 189 6.48 -9.60 -3.99
C SER A 189 6.19 -9.88 -2.52
N ALA A 190 5.29 -10.83 -2.25
CA ALA A 190 4.99 -11.36 -0.92
C ALA A 190 5.38 -12.83 -0.74
N VAL A 191 6.19 -13.41 -1.64
CA VAL A 191 6.63 -14.82 -1.60
C VAL A 191 7.32 -15.27 -0.31
N SER A 192 7.82 -14.33 0.50
CA SER A 192 8.49 -14.59 1.79
C SER A 192 7.59 -14.34 2.99
N LEU A 193 6.30 -14.10 2.78
CA LEU A 193 5.29 -13.99 3.82
C LEU A 193 4.74 -15.38 4.12
N ALA A 194 5.02 -15.89 5.33
CA ALA A 194 4.60 -17.23 5.74
C ALA A 194 3.13 -17.28 6.20
N ALA A 195 2.60 -16.16 6.69
CA ALA A 195 1.21 -16.07 7.12
C ALA A 195 0.28 -15.90 5.90
N PRO A 196 -0.87 -16.59 5.86
CA PRO A 196 -1.84 -16.50 4.76
C PRO A 196 -2.66 -15.21 4.87
N ILE A 197 -1.98 -14.07 4.81
CA ILE A 197 -2.59 -12.75 4.87
C ILE A 197 -3.05 -12.39 3.47
N ALA A 198 -4.32 -12.03 3.32
CA ALA A 198 -4.88 -11.58 2.06
C ALA A 198 -4.27 -10.26 1.60
N LEU A 199 -3.87 -10.19 0.34
CA LEU A 199 -3.39 -9.02 -0.35
C LEU A 199 -4.44 -8.52 -1.35
N THR A 200 -4.65 -7.21 -1.40
CA THR A 200 -5.35 -6.56 -2.51
C THR A 200 -4.33 -5.72 -3.26
N VAL A 201 -4.09 -5.99 -4.54
CA VAL A 201 -3.06 -5.32 -5.34
C VAL A 201 -3.66 -4.66 -6.58
N TYR A 202 -3.36 -3.38 -6.79
CA TYR A 202 -3.54 -2.68 -8.06
C TYR A 202 -2.17 -2.17 -8.52
N ALA A 203 -1.66 -2.71 -9.63
CA ALA A 203 -0.31 -2.40 -10.09
C ALA A 203 -0.27 -1.10 -10.91
N GLY A 204 -1.22 -0.91 -11.83
CA GLY A 204 -1.45 0.35 -12.52
C GLY A 204 -1.04 0.32 -13.99
N ASP A 205 -0.45 1.40 -14.48
CA ASP A 205 0.01 1.51 -15.87
C ASP A 205 1.49 1.10 -15.98
N GLY A 206 1.80 0.15 -16.84
CA GLY A 206 3.14 -0.30 -17.22
C GLY A 206 3.23 -1.82 -17.19
N ASN A 207 4.44 -2.36 -17.36
CA ASN A 207 4.62 -3.81 -17.39
C ASN A 207 5.04 -4.29 -16.00
N ASP A 208 4.08 -4.78 -15.24
CA ASP A 208 4.22 -5.05 -13.82
C ASP A 208 4.54 -6.51 -13.53
N THR A 209 5.14 -6.76 -12.37
CA THR A 209 5.34 -8.09 -11.83
C THR A 209 4.78 -8.14 -10.43
N VAL A 210 3.68 -8.86 -10.26
CA VAL A 210 2.99 -9.05 -8.99
C VAL A 210 3.03 -10.52 -8.61
N ILE A 211 3.63 -10.82 -7.47
CA ILE A 211 3.63 -12.16 -6.88
C ILE A 211 3.18 -12.03 -5.42
N THR A 212 2.01 -12.55 -5.09
CA THR A 212 1.45 -12.44 -3.74
C THR A 212 1.86 -13.63 -2.84
N GLY A 213 1.06 -13.95 -1.83
CA GLY A 213 1.42 -14.87 -0.75
C GLY A 213 0.56 -16.13 -0.75
N SER A 214 0.43 -16.80 0.40
CA SER A 214 -0.49 -17.94 0.55
C SER A 214 -1.91 -17.52 0.99
N GLY A 215 -2.23 -16.23 0.86
CA GLY A 215 -3.51 -15.65 1.24
C GLY A 215 -4.55 -15.81 0.12
N ALA A 216 -5.81 -15.52 0.41
CA ALA A 216 -6.80 -15.36 -0.66
C ALA A 216 -6.69 -13.92 -1.19
N ASP A 217 -6.03 -13.76 -2.33
CA ASP A 217 -5.55 -12.48 -2.83
C ASP A 217 -6.42 -11.94 -3.96
N ILE A 218 -6.42 -10.62 -4.12
CA ILE A 218 -7.05 -9.91 -5.23
C ILE A 218 -5.94 -9.16 -5.96
N ILE A 219 -5.74 -9.46 -7.23
CA ILE A 219 -4.68 -8.86 -8.05
C ILE A 219 -5.31 -8.23 -9.29
N ARG A 220 -4.95 -6.98 -9.57
CA ARG A 220 -5.30 -6.27 -10.78
C ARG A 220 -4.04 -5.64 -11.38
N GLY A 221 -3.65 -6.09 -12.57
CA GLY A 221 -2.47 -5.63 -13.31
C GLY A 221 -2.65 -4.19 -13.73
N GLY A 222 -3.56 -3.95 -14.67
CA GLY A 222 -3.88 -2.62 -15.17
C GLY A 222 -3.52 -2.51 -16.64
N ALA A 223 -2.87 -1.44 -17.07
CA ALA A 223 -2.55 -1.27 -18.48
C ALA A 223 -1.09 -1.65 -18.74
N GLY A 224 -0.83 -2.65 -19.56
CA GLY A 224 0.51 -3.09 -19.95
C GLY A 224 0.58 -4.59 -20.16
N SER A 225 1.79 -5.12 -20.24
CA SER A 225 1.99 -6.58 -20.29
C SER A 225 2.51 -7.05 -18.94
N ASP A 226 1.60 -7.57 -18.12
CA ASP A 226 1.84 -7.88 -16.72
C ASP A 226 2.15 -9.35 -16.48
N VAL A 227 2.82 -9.61 -15.36
CA VAL A 227 3.05 -10.96 -14.82
C VAL A 227 2.43 -11.03 -13.44
N LEU A 228 1.32 -11.74 -13.31
CA LEU A 228 0.48 -11.78 -12.11
C LEU A 228 0.44 -13.21 -11.55
N ASN A 229 0.77 -13.40 -10.27
CA ASN A 229 0.84 -14.71 -9.65
C ASN A 229 0.28 -14.69 -8.22
N GLY A 230 -0.85 -15.38 -8.03
CA GLY A 230 -1.57 -15.52 -6.75
C GLY A 230 -0.87 -16.40 -5.72
N GLN A 231 0.06 -17.25 -6.17
CA GLN A 231 0.78 -18.27 -5.39
C GLN A 231 -0.11 -19.35 -4.78
N GLY A 232 -0.88 -19.09 -3.75
CA GLY A 232 -1.83 -20.08 -3.28
C GLY A 232 -2.82 -19.52 -2.30
N GLY A 233 -3.93 -20.20 -2.10
CA GLY A 233 -5.15 -19.56 -1.64
C GLY A 233 -6.10 -19.36 -2.81
N ALA A 234 -7.34 -18.97 -2.51
CA ALA A 234 -8.35 -18.79 -3.56
C ALA A 234 -8.29 -17.35 -4.07
N ASP A 235 -7.67 -17.17 -5.23
CA ASP A 235 -7.27 -15.87 -5.74
C ASP A 235 -8.22 -15.33 -6.81
N SER A 236 -8.28 -14.00 -6.93
CA SER A 236 -8.94 -13.31 -8.03
C SER A 236 -7.93 -12.42 -8.75
N ILE A 237 -7.53 -12.83 -9.96
CA ILE A 237 -6.49 -12.19 -10.75
C ILE A 237 -7.13 -11.59 -12.01
N THR A 238 -6.84 -10.32 -12.30
CA THR A 238 -7.30 -9.61 -13.49
C THR A 238 -6.13 -8.89 -14.17
N GLY A 239 -5.87 -9.18 -15.44
CA GLY A 239 -4.82 -8.54 -16.25
C GLY A 239 -5.18 -7.10 -16.63
N ASP A 240 -6.42 -6.90 -17.07
CA ASP A 240 -6.98 -5.67 -17.67
C ASP A 240 -6.57 -5.47 -19.13
N ALA A 241 -5.65 -4.56 -19.47
CA ALA A 241 -5.40 -4.19 -20.87
C ALA A 241 -3.96 -4.45 -21.27
N GLY A 242 -3.76 -5.29 -22.28
CA GLY A 242 -2.46 -5.64 -22.83
C GLY A 242 -2.27 -7.15 -22.80
N ASN A 243 -1.07 -7.62 -23.13
CA ASN A 243 -0.85 -9.07 -23.21
C ASN A 243 -0.29 -9.59 -21.88
N ASP A 244 -1.14 -10.19 -21.06
CA ASP A 244 -0.80 -10.55 -19.69
C ASP A 244 -0.46 -12.02 -19.50
N THR A 245 0.32 -12.30 -18.46
CA THR A 245 0.66 -13.64 -18.01
C THR A 245 0.17 -13.87 -16.60
N LEU A 246 -0.85 -14.73 -16.44
CA LEU A 246 -1.51 -15.01 -15.18
C LEU A 246 -1.15 -16.41 -14.68
N TYR A 247 -0.80 -16.53 -13.39
CA TYR A 247 -0.56 -17.80 -12.70
C TYR A 247 -1.57 -17.95 -11.56
N ALA A 248 -2.37 -19.01 -11.61
CA ALA A 248 -3.34 -19.33 -10.57
C ALA A 248 -2.64 -19.61 -9.22
N GLY A 249 -1.64 -20.49 -9.22
CA GLY A 249 -0.89 -20.83 -8.02
C GLY A 249 -0.37 -22.26 -8.04
N GLY A 250 0.30 -22.71 -6.98
CA GLY A 250 0.57 -24.14 -6.70
C GLY A 250 1.44 -24.94 -7.67
N GLY A 251 1.83 -24.39 -8.82
CA GLY A 251 2.52 -25.12 -9.89
C GLY A 251 1.60 -26.14 -10.58
N CYS A 252 2.18 -27.09 -11.30
CA CYS A 252 1.44 -28.11 -12.06
C CYS A 252 0.50 -28.99 -11.23
N SER A 253 0.76 -29.12 -9.94
CA SER A 253 -0.06 -29.94 -9.03
C SER A 253 -1.32 -29.19 -8.57
N GLY A 254 -1.41 -27.88 -8.84
CA GLY A 254 -2.35 -26.98 -8.18
C GLY A 254 -2.04 -26.84 -6.68
N ASP A 255 -2.62 -25.83 -6.05
CA ASP A 255 -2.61 -25.66 -4.60
C ASP A 255 -3.88 -26.22 -3.93
N GLY A 256 -4.87 -26.61 -4.75
CA GLY A 256 -6.18 -27.13 -4.33
C GLY A 256 -7.22 -26.06 -4.02
N ALA A 257 -6.87 -24.78 -4.20
CA ALA A 257 -7.82 -23.68 -4.18
C ALA A 257 -8.55 -23.58 -5.51
N VAL A 258 -9.53 -22.66 -5.57
CA VAL A 258 -10.29 -22.38 -6.79
C VAL A 258 -10.11 -20.91 -7.10
N ASP A 259 -9.43 -20.66 -8.21
CA ASP A 259 -9.02 -19.32 -8.60
C ASP A 259 -9.93 -18.76 -9.68
N ARG A 260 -9.99 -17.43 -9.74
CA ARG A 260 -10.58 -16.67 -10.84
C ARG A 260 -9.46 -15.94 -11.57
N LEU A 261 -9.29 -16.25 -12.86
CA LEU A 261 -8.35 -15.55 -13.74
C LEU A 261 -9.14 -14.86 -14.86
N ASP A 262 -8.90 -13.58 -15.05
CA ASP A 262 -9.48 -12.76 -16.12
C ASP A 262 -8.33 -12.07 -16.84
N GLY A 263 -8.04 -12.43 -18.10
CA GLY A 263 -6.95 -11.78 -18.85
C GLY A 263 -7.32 -10.33 -19.14
N GLY A 264 -8.39 -10.15 -19.89
CA GLY A 264 -9.02 -8.86 -20.11
C GLY A 264 -9.08 -8.54 -21.59
N ALA A 265 -8.53 -7.42 -22.00
CA ALA A 265 -8.39 -7.04 -23.40
C ALA A 265 -7.02 -7.47 -23.93
N ASP A 266 -6.96 -7.78 -25.22
CA ASP A 266 -5.79 -8.25 -25.96
C ASP A 266 -5.52 -9.76 -25.81
N THR A 267 -4.27 -10.21 -25.75
CA THR A 267 -3.92 -11.65 -25.82
C THR A 267 -3.24 -12.12 -24.55
N ASP A 268 -3.94 -12.94 -23.80
CA ASP A 268 -3.55 -13.34 -22.46
C ASP A 268 -3.18 -14.81 -22.35
N THR A 269 -2.26 -15.09 -21.44
CA THR A 269 -1.76 -16.44 -21.18
C THR A 269 -1.94 -16.82 -19.72
N ALA A 270 -2.65 -17.92 -19.46
CA ALA A 270 -2.78 -18.51 -18.13
C ALA A 270 -1.89 -19.74 -17.96
N TYR A 271 -1.23 -19.83 -16.81
CA TYR A 271 -0.39 -20.93 -16.38
C TYR A 271 -0.89 -21.55 -15.08
N HIS A 272 -0.56 -22.83 -14.87
CA HIS A 272 -0.81 -23.56 -13.63
C HIS A 272 -2.29 -23.60 -13.21
N VAL A 273 -3.18 -23.61 -14.20
CA VAL A 273 -4.63 -23.64 -13.98
C VAL A 273 -5.03 -25.00 -13.39
N GLY A 274 -5.55 -24.96 -12.18
CA GLY A 274 -6.01 -26.10 -11.41
C GLY A 274 -7.42 -26.56 -11.77
N ALA A 275 -7.82 -27.69 -11.19
CA ALA A 275 -9.17 -28.22 -11.36
C ALA A 275 -10.18 -27.42 -10.53
N GLY A 276 -11.06 -26.67 -11.21
CA GLY A 276 -12.11 -25.88 -10.59
C GLY A 276 -11.99 -24.39 -10.86
N ASP A 277 -10.83 -23.94 -11.32
CA ASP A 277 -10.55 -22.55 -11.67
C ASP A 277 -11.46 -22.04 -12.77
N ARG A 278 -11.68 -20.73 -12.75
CA ARG A 278 -12.59 -20.04 -13.66
C ARG A 278 -11.80 -19.02 -14.47
N LEU A 279 -11.72 -19.25 -15.76
CA LEU A 279 -10.99 -18.40 -16.69
C LEU A 279 -11.95 -17.56 -17.53
N PHE A 280 -11.58 -16.30 -17.73
CA PHE A 280 -12.29 -15.32 -18.53
C PHE A 280 -11.27 -14.61 -19.41
N ASN A 281 -11.62 -14.37 -20.68
CA ASN A 281 -10.77 -13.63 -21.61
C ASN A 281 -9.30 -14.11 -21.59
N ILE A 282 -9.10 -15.43 -21.71
CA ILE A 282 -7.77 -16.04 -21.82
C ILE A 282 -7.68 -16.74 -23.17
N GLU A 283 -6.72 -16.32 -23.99
CA GLU A 283 -6.50 -16.84 -25.33
C GLU A 283 -5.61 -18.08 -25.30
N THR A 284 -4.64 -18.12 -24.39
CA THR A 284 -3.66 -19.21 -24.29
C THR A 284 -3.64 -19.80 -22.90
N ILE A 285 -3.78 -21.12 -22.80
CA ILE A 285 -3.60 -21.85 -21.54
C ILE A 285 -2.39 -22.75 -21.70
N ILE A 286 -1.37 -22.53 -20.88
CA ILE A 286 -0.20 -23.39 -20.81
C ILE A 286 -0.35 -24.26 -19.57
N GLY A 287 -0.87 -25.45 -19.84
CA GLY A 287 -0.97 -26.51 -18.85
C GLY A 287 0.37 -27.15 -18.55
N CYS A 288 0.28 -28.09 -17.61
CA CYS A 288 1.22 -29.19 -17.49
C CYS A 288 0.56 -30.43 -18.16
#